data_AF-A0A232LQU6-F1
#
_entry.id   AF-A0A232LQU6-F1
#
_cell.length_a   1.000
_cell.length_b   1.000
_cell.length_c   1.000
_cell.angle_alpha   90.00
_cell.angle_beta   90.00
_cell.angle_gamma   90.00
#
_symmetry.space_group_name_H-M   'P 1'
#
loop_
_entity.id
_entity.type
_entity.pdbx_description
1 polymer ?
#
loop_
_entity_poly.entity_id
_entity_poly.type
_entity_poly.pdbx_seq_one_letter_code
_entity_poly.pdbx_strand_id
1 'polypeptide(L)'
;MAGMGAMPPLNPCRPLLRSGSAYTLPSRIPCRTLAHSCPQRAQADDGRGENGNSESNASASVLSSLKNFMLGSKTSKPKPKIPRKPSAPPSREGSLSADSIFGDEIPTQSKEPSVIKDPLEERIWDNMQMALDPKPRARLRWQRKMVARTIRKRGRLTRTEEIMRTERESLLRSHFFKTSVKKLVPLARQIAGKHIDEAILQMRFSPKKAAKDVFEHLKHAKNVAIVRHGMGIDNVPGDSDTDANETSIPQTTFKPTTVTLKSGKRKVISNPTAIYVDQAWVNRGPFDLSYNQRARGRIDTIRRPYTGLSVLLKEEKTLIREWEDRDAKALRQRRSQLWTQLPNRKITSQNQYYSW
;
A
#
# COMPACT_ATOMS: atom_id res chain seq x y z
N MET A 1 -25.73 -70.40 -18.02
CA MET A 1 -26.14 -69.12 -18.64
C MET A 1 -27.30 -68.55 -17.84
N ALA A 2 -27.28 -67.24 -17.59
CA ALA A 2 -28.22 -66.44 -16.78
C ALA A 2 -28.24 -66.79 -15.27
N GLY A 3 -28.01 -65.90 -14.31
CA GLY A 3 -27.99 -64.44 -14.31
C GLY A 3 -28.69 -63.95 -13.04
N MET A 4 -28.10 -64.19 -11.85
CA MET A 4 -28.65 -63.70 -10.59
C MET A 4 -28.05 -62.33 -10.27
N GLY A 5 -28.79 -61.27 -10.60
CA GLY A 5 -28.49 -59.91 -10.19
C GLY A 5 -28.84 -59.70 -8.72
N ALA A 6 -27.82 -59.45 -7.89
CA ALA A 6 -28.00 -58.99 -6.52
C ALA A 6 -28.13 -57.46 -6.52
N MET A 7 -29.34 -56.97 -6.25
CA MET A 7 -29.62 -55.57 -5.92
C MET A 7 -29.25 -55.30 -4.45
N PRO A 8 -28.66 -54.12 -4.12
CA PRO A 8 -28.41 -53.73 -2.74
C PRO A 8 -29.69 -53.21 -2.06
N PRO A 9 -29.89 -53.43 -0.75
CA PRO A 9 -31.05 -52.93 -0.04
C PRO A 9 -30.99 -51.41 0.17
N LEU A 10 -32.11 -50.76 -0.19
CA LEU A 10 -32.45 -49.38 0.12
C LEU A 10 -32.56 -49.19 1.64
N ASN A 11 -31.75 -48.26 2.17
CA ASN A 11 -31.85 -47.83 3.56
C ASN A 11 -33.18 -47.10 3.81
N PRO A 12 -34.00 -47.52 4.78
CA PRO A 12 -35.20 -46.78 5.17
C PRO A 12 -34.86 -45.56 6.03
N CYS A 13 -35.62 -44.51 5.78
CA CYS A 13 -35.60 -43.20 6.42
C CYS A 13 -35.43 -43.24 7.95
N ARG A 14 -34.43 -42.53 8.48
CA ARG A 14 -34.32 -42.17 9.90
C ARG A 14 -35.23 -40.97 10.20
N PRO A 15 -36.09 -41.02 11.24
CA PRO A 15 -36.85 -39.85 11.68
C PRO A 15 -35.98 -38.86 12.46
N LEU A 16 -36.15 -37.58 12.13
CA LEU A 16 -35.59 -36.43 12.85
C LEU A 16 -36.27 -36.27 14.21
N LEU A 17 -35.60 -36.67 15.29
CA LEU A 17 -35.90 -36.24 16.66
C LEU A 17 -35.26 -34.87 16.88
N ARG A 18 -36.06 -33.81 16.70
CA ARG A 18 -35.69 -32.45 17.13
C ARG A 18 -36.16 -32.30 18.58
N SER A 19 -35.21 -32.37 19.50
CA SER A 19 -35.38 -32.07 20.91
C SER A 19 -35.90 -30.64 21.09
N GLY A 20 -36.96 -30.50 21.88
CA GLY A 20 -37.43 -29.23 22.40
C GLY A 20 -36.40 -28.66 23.37
N SER A 21 -35.85 -27.49 23.04
CA SER A 21 -35.09 -26.68 23.98
C SER A 21 -36.00 -25.56 24.45
N ALA A 22 -36.44 -25.68 25.71
CA ALA A 22 -37.16 -24.64 26.43
C ALA A 22 -36.26 -23.40 26.54
N TYR A 23 -36.80 -22.26 26.11
CA TYR A 23 -36.18 -20.95 26.32
C TYR A 23 -36.33 -20.57 27.79
N THR A 24 -35.29 -20.80 28.59
CA THR A 24 -35.12 -20.12 29.89
C THR A 24 -34.28 -18.87 29.67
N LEU A 25 -34.94 -17.71 29.73
CA LEU A 25 -34.29 -16.40 29.77
C LEU A 25 -33.50 -16.28 31.08
N PRO A 26 -32.20 -15.94 31.08
CA PRO A 26 -31.55 -15.50 32.30
C PRO A 26 -32.00 -14.06 32.60
N SER A 27 -32.78 -13.90 33.67
CA SER A 27 -33.05 -12.61 34.31
C SER A 27 -31.74 -12.02 34.84
N ARG A 28 -31.10 -11.16 34.04
CA ARG A 28 -30.03 -10.29 34.54
C ARG A 28 -30.67 -9.18 35.38
N ILE A 29 -30.54 -9.32 36.70
CA ILE A 29 -30.79 -8.26 37.66
C ILE A 29 -29.72 -7.17 37.46
N PRO A 30 -30.10 -5.90 37.21
CA PRO A 30 -29.15 -4.80 37.18
C PRO A 30 -28.91 -4.28 38.60
N CYS A 31 -27.79 -4.66 39.23
CA CYS A 31 -27.33 -3.97 40.44
C CYS A 31 -26.75 -2.60 40.04
N ARG A 32 -27.61 -1.58 40.01
CA ARG A 32 -27.22 -0.19 40.22
C ARG A 32 -27.17 0.05 41.72
N THR A 33 -26.00 0.42 42.25
CA THR A 33 -25.92 1.20 43.48
C THR A 33 -25.25 2.53 43.14
N LEU A 34 -26.07 3.58 43.12
CA LEU A 34 -25.65 4.97 43.28
C LEU A 34 -25.74 5.27 44.78
N ALA A 35 -24.64 5.71 45.39
CA ALA A 35 -24.56 6.60 46.55
C ALA A 35 -23.06 6.86 46.80
N HIS A 36 -22.50 8.03 46.47
CA HIS A 36 -22.44 9.23 47.31
C HIS A 36 -22.04 8.98 48.77
N SER A 37 -20.82 9.39 49.14
CA SER A 37 -20.57 10.50 50.07
C SER A 37 -19.07 10.60 50.38
N CYS A 38 -18.56 11.83 50.44
CA CYS A 38 -17.26 12.18 50.99
C CYS A 38 -17.29 12.08 52.51
N PRO A 39 -16.15 11.78 53.16
CA PRO A 39 -15.88 12.29 54.49
C PRO A 39 -14.91 13.48 54.44
N GLN A 40 -15.42 14.68 54.78
CA GLN A 40 -14.68 15.61 55.66
C GLN A 40 -14.68 14.96 57.06
N ARG A 41 -13.72 15.09 57.98
CA ARG A 41 -12.96 16.26 58.46
C ARG A 41 -11.91 15.74 59.46
N ALA A 42 -10.80 16.44 59.64
CA ALA A 42 -10.13 16.50 60.94
C ALA A 42 -9.58 17.92 61.12
N GLN A 43 -10.14 18.64 62.10
CA GLN A 43 -9.59 19.85 62.67
C GLN A 43 -8.48 19.49 63.64
N ALA A 44 -7.37 20.22 63.57
CA ALA A 44 -6.60 20.60 64.74
C ALA A 44 -6.10 22.04 64.48
N ASP A 45 -6.51 22.94 65.36
CA ASP A 45 -5.99 24.31 65.48
C ASP A 45 -4.51 24.27 65.88
N ASP A 46 -3.71 25.19 65.36
CA ASP A 46 -2.90 26.12 66.16
C ASP A 46 -2.11 27.11 65.27
N GLY A 47 -2.41 28.41 65.39
CA GLY A 47 -1.40 29.45 65.57
C GLY A 47 -0.69 30.12 64.36
N ARG A 48 -1.26 31.25 63.93
CA ARG A 48 -0.62 32.54 63.53
C ARG A 48 0.39 32.60 62.36
N GLY A 49 0.13 33.55 61.44
CA GLY A 49 1.20 34.27 60.72
C GLY A 49 0.84 34.80 59.33
N GLU A 50 0.08 35.89 59.28
CA GLU A 50 0.13 37.02 58.32
C GLU A 50 0.79 36.81 56.93
N ASN A 51 -0.03 36.73 55.89
CA ASN A 51 -0.28 37.80 54.89
C ASN A 51 -0.82 37.19 53.58
N GLY A 52 -2.09 37.50 53.28
CA GLY A 52 -2.71 37.31 51.96
C GLY A 52 -2.03 38.19 50.90
N ASN A 53 -2.32 38.13 49.61
CA ASN A 53 -3.30 37.44 48.77
C ASN A 53 -2.80 37.75 47.34
N SER A 54 -2.64 36.78 46.45
CA SER A 54 -3.62 36.35 45.44
C SER A 54 -4.18 37.51 44.59
N GLU A 55 -3.69 37.62 43.36
CA GLU A 55 -4.37 37.20 42.12
C GLU A 55 -5.30 38.29 41.54
N SER A 56 -5.08 38.67 40.28
CA SER A 56 -6.11 38.56 39.23
C SER A 56 -5.70 39.24 37.93
N ASN A 57 -6.32 38.75 36.86
CA ASN A 57 -6.07 39.04 35.46
C ASN A 57 -6.63 40.39 34.99
N ALA A 58 -6.03 40.84 33.89
CA ALA A 58 -6.56 41.68 32.81
C ALA A 58 -6.69 43.20 33.04
N SER A 59 -5.96 43.97 32.23
CA SER A 59 -6.54 44.98 31.32
C SER A 59 -5.45 45.64 30.48
N ALA A 60 -5.83 46.03 29.27
CA ALA A 60 -4.99 46.78 28.33
C ALA A 60 -4.92 48.27 28.71
N SER A 61 -3.78 48.92 28.45
CA SER A 61 -3.66 50.13 27.61
C SER A 61 -2.36 50.93 27.85
N VAL A 62 -1.73 51.22 26.70
CA VAL A 62 -1.03 52.44 26.24
C VAL A 62 -0.35 53.43 27.22
N LEU A 63 0.85 53.86 26.79
CA LEU A 63 1.61 55.10 27.10
C LEU A 63 2.59 55.07 28.28
N SER A 64 3.89 55.13 27.95
CA SER A 64 4.81 56.26 28.23
C SER A 64 6.26 55.77 28.12
N SER A 65 6.98 56.24 27.11
CA SER A 65 7.92 57.37 27.19
C SER A 65 9.33 56.88 27.54
N LEU A 66 10.20 56.74 26.54
CA LEU A 66 11.17 57.79 26.19
C LEU A 66 12.21 58.00 27.30
N LYS A 67 13.26 57.19 27.29
CA LYS A 67 14.63 57.56 27.71
C LYS A 67 15.57 56.40 27.44
N ASN A 68 16.30 56.52 26.34
CA ASN A 68 17.75 56.27 26.26
C ASN A 68 18.23 56.75 24.88
N PHE A 69 18.07 58.06 24.71
CA PHE A 69 18.90 58.88 23.85
C PHE A 69 19.95 59.46 24.79
N MET A 70 21.23 59.09 24.61
CA MET A 70 22.44 59.92 24.81
C MET A 70 23.69 59.04 24.97
N LEU A 71 24.67 59.31 24.10
CA LEU A 71 26.04 58.77 23.95
C LEU A 71 26.11 57.38 23.26
N GLY A 72 26.77 57.20 22.11
CA GLY A 72 27.66 58.05 21.34
C GLY A 72 28.67 57.17 20.57
N SER A 73 28.65 57.32 19.25
CA SER A 73 29.69 56.98 18.26
C SER A 73 30.32 55.58 18.24
N LYS A 74 30.00 54.79 17.19
CA LYS A 74 31.03 54.21 16.30
C LYS A 74 30.53 54.21 14.86
N THR A 75 31.26 54.94 14.03
CA THR A 75 31.21 54.98 12.57
C THR A 75 31.52 53.61 11.97
N SER A 76 30.64 53.09 11.12
CA SER A 76 31.00 52.05 10.14
C SER A 76 30.44 52.42 8.77
N LYS A 77 31.31 52.30 7.78
CA LYS A 77 31.25 52.89 6.44
C LYS A 77 30.05 52.38 5.61
N PRO A 78 29.46 53.19 4.71
CA PRO A 78 28.44 52.72 3.80
C PRO A 78 29.05 51.70 2.82
N LYS A 79 28.43 50.53 2.75
CA LYS A 79 28.76 49.44 1.81
C LYS A 79 28.61 49.97 0.37
N PRO A 80 29.58 49.78 -0.54
CA PRO A 80 29.45 50.26 -1.91
C PRO A 80 28.32 49.51 -2.64
N LYS A 81 27.39 50.28 -3.22
CA LYS A 81 26.37 49.76 -4.14
C LYS A 81 27.10 49.20 -5.37
N ILE A 82 27.08 47.88 -5.53
CA ILE A 82 27.51 47.21 -6.75
C ILE A 82 26.52 47.65 -7.86
N PRO A 83 26.95 48.33 -8.94
CA PRO A 83 26.07 48.61 -10.05
C PRO A 83 25.68 47.28 -10.69
N ARG A 84 24.37 47.00 -10.76
CA ARG A 84 23.83 45.88 -11.53
C ARG A 84 24.31 46.05 -12.98
N LYS A 85 25.15 45.13 -13.46
CA LYS A 85 25.38 44.99 -14.91
C LYS A 85 24.01 44.77 -15.57
N PRO A 86 23.66 45.47 -16.66
CA PRO A 86 22.48 45.11 -17.42
C PRO A 86 22.63 43.66 -17.90
N SER A 87 21.61 42.85 -17.65
CA SER A 87 21.49 41.52 -18.26
C SER A 87 21.68 41.67 -19.77
N ALA A 88 22.56 40.86 -20.36
CA ALA A 88 22.65 40.77 -21.81
C ALA A 88 21.24 40.49 -22.38
N PRO A 89 20.84 41.14 -23.48
CA PRO A 89 19.59 40.77 -24.14
C PRO A 89 19.69 39.29 -24.56
N PRO A 90 18.60 38.51 -24.47
CA PRO A 90 18.61 37.14 -24.95
C PRO A 90 19.06 37.15 -26.40
N SER A 91 20.03 36.29 -26.73
CA SER A 91 20.39 36.04 -28.13
C SER A 91 19.13 35.63 -28.85
N ARG A 92 18.67 36.48 -29.76
CA ARG A 92 17.50 36.23 -30.59
C ARG A 92 17.91 35.14 -31.58
N GLU A 93 17.65 33.89 -31.20
CA GLU A 93 17.80 32.77 -32.13
C GLU A 93 16.90 33.08 -33.34
N GLY A 94 17.52 33.13 -34.53
CA GLY A 94 16.83 33.50 -35.75
C GLY A 94 15.81 32.42 -36.11
N SER A 95 14.53 32.69 -35.88
CA SER A 95 13.46 31.90 -36.49
C SER A 95 13.49 32.09 -38.00
N LEU A 96 13.36 31.02 -38.77
CA LEU A 96 13.21 31.09 -40.22
C LEU A 96 11.99 31.99 -40.56
N SER A 97 12.15 32.91 -41.50
CA SER A 97 11.07 33.76 -41.99
C SER A 97 9.96 32.91 -42.62
N ALA A 98 8.71 33.39 -42.60
CA ALA A 98 7.54 32.67 -43.11
C ALA A 98 7.66 32.26 -44.59
N ASP A 99 8.54 32.92 -45.36
CA ASP A 99 8.80 32.61 -46.78
C ASP A 99 9.88 31.53 -47.00
N SER A 100 10.44 30.94 -45.93
CA SER A 100 11.43 29.86 -46.05
C SER A 100 10.73 28.54 -46.35
N ILE A 101 11.26 27.78 -47.30
CA ILE A 101 10.77 26.45 -47.74
C ILE A 101 10.54 25.45 -46.57
N PHE A 102 11.20 25.64 -45.42
CA PHE A 102 11.04 24.80 -44.23
C PHE A 102 10.10 25.40 -43.15
N GLY A 103 9.47 26.55 -43.41
CA GLY A 103 8.58 27.25 -42.49
C GLY A 103 7.22 26.56 -42.30
N ASP A 104 6.68 25.95 -43.35
CA ASP A 104 5.36 25.30 -43.33
C ASP A 104 5.35 23.91 -42.67
N GLU A 105 6.52 23.28 -42.49
CA GLU A 105 6.63 21.93 -41.93
C GLU A 105 6.83 21.91 -40.41
N ILE A 106 7.04 23.07 -39.76
CA ILE A 106 7.14 23.17 -38.31
C ILE A 106 5.74 23.49 -37.79
N PRO A 107 5.04 22.56 -37.10
CA PRO A 107 3.76 22.86 -36.50
C PRO A 107 3.98 24.00 -35.50
N THR A 108 3.50 25.19 -35.84
CA THR A 108 3.59 26.41 -35.02
C THR A 108 2.56 26.32 -33.89
N GLN A 109 2.74 25.32 -33.04
CA GLN A 109 2.21 25.19 -31.70
C GLN A 109 3.26 24.43 -30.87
N SER A 110 4.50 24.91 -30.90
CA SER A 110 5.38 24.72 -29.75
C SER A 110 4.70 25.43 -28.59
N LYS A 111 3.83 24.70 -27.87
CA LYS A 111 3.54 24.96 -26.47
C LYS A 111 4.90 25.18 -25.84
N GLU A 112 5.25 26.44 -25.58
CA GLU A 112 6.37 26.70 -24.68
C GLU A 112 6.11 25.83 -23.45
N PRO A 113 7.11 25.07 -22.97
CA PRO A 113 6.92 24.31 -21.74
C PRO A 113 6.65 25.37 -20.67
N SER A 114 5.36 25.55 -20.34
CA SER A 114 4.92 26.39 -19.24
C SER A 114 5.79 26.00 -18.08
N VAL A 115 6.66 26.92 -17.63
CA VAL A 115 7.60 26.68 -16.54
C VAL A 115 6.81 26.03 -15.42
N ILE A 116 7.00 24.72 -15.26
CA ILE A 116 6.33 23.96 -14.22
C ILE A 116 7.01 24.47 -12.96
N LYS A 117 6.41 25.47 -12.31
CA LYS A 117 6.86 25.94 -11.00
C LYS A 117 6.99 24.69 -10.15
N ASP A 118 8.19 24.43 -9.64
CA ASP A 118 8.42 23.28 -8.80
C ASP A 118 7.42 23.35 -7.64
N PRO A 119 6.49 22.40 -7.50
CA PRO A 119 5.41 22.46 -6.51
C PRO A 119 5.93 22.26 -5.07
N LEU A 120 7.23 22.44 -4.82
CA LEU A 120 7.85 22.28 -3.51
C LEU A 120 7.34 23.34 -2.53
N GLU A 121 7.09 24.57 -2.98
CA GLU A 121 6.50 25.63 -2.14
C GLU A 121 5.04 25.29 -1.72
N GLU A 122 4.31 24.54 -2.55
CA GLU A 122 2.98 24.02 -2.21
C GLU A 122 3.03 22.83 -1.23
N ARG A 123 4.21 22.22 -1.04
CA ARG A 123 4.42 21.12 -0.08
C ARG A 123 4.74 21.60 1.35
N ILE A 124 4.46 22.85 1.68
CA ILE A 124 4.50 23.32 3.07
C ILE A 124 3.45 22.55 3.88
N TRP A 125 3.87 21.99 5.03
CA TRP A 125 3.03 21.13 5.86
C TRP A 125 1.74 21.82 6.29
N ASP A 126 1.79 23.11 6.66
CA ASP A 126 0.64 23.90 7.08
C ASP A 126 -0.44 23.99 5.98
N ASN A 127 -0.03 24.18 4.72
CA ASN A 127 -0.95 24.26 3.58
C ASN A 127 -1.59 22.90 3.29
N MET A 128 -0.81 21.82 3.40
CA MET A 128 -1.29 20.47 3.17
C MET A 128 -2.08 19.89 4.33
N GLN A 129 -1.99 20.46 5.53
CA GLN A 129 -2.53 19.88 6.76
C GLN A 129 -4.03 19.60 6.65
N MET A 130 -4.80 20.51 6.05
CA MET A 130 -6.24 20.33 5.88
C MET A 130 -6.59 19.17 4.93
N ALA A 131 -5.76 18.93 3.90
CA ALA A 131 -5.94 17.84 2.95
C ALA A 131 -5.42 16.49 3.47
N LEU A 132 -4.27 16.49 4.16
CA LEU A 132 -3.62 15.30 4.70
C LEU A 132 -4.32 14.76 5.95
N ASP A 133 -4.77 15.65 6.84
CA ASP A 133 -5.40 15.29 8.11
C ASP A 133 -6.71 16.06 8.35
N PRO A 134 -7.79 15.72 7.62
CA PRO A 134 -9.08 16.39 7.78
C PRO A 134 -9.73 16.13 9.15
N LYS A 135 -9.30 15.09 9.89
CA LYS A 135 -9.93 14.67 11.16
C LYS A 135 -8.87 14.37 12.25
N PRO A 136 -8.19 15.39 12.79
CA PRO A 136 -7.04 15.20 13.69
C PRO A 136 -7.41 14.47 14.98
N ARG A 137 -8.58 14.76 15.59
CA ARG A 137 -9.03 14.08 16.82
C ARG A 137 -9.22 12.58 16.64
N ALA A 138 -9.72 12.15 15.48
CA ALA A 138 -9.92 10.73 15.18
C ALA A 138 -8.56 10.02 14.99
N ARG A 139 -7.62 10.66 14.29
CA ARG A 139 -6.24 10.18 14.13
C ARG A 139 -5.55 10.01 15.48
N LEU A 140 -5.66 10.99 16.39
CA LEU A 140 -5.06 10.91 17.74
C LEU A 140 -5.59 9.71 18.54
N ARG A 141 -6.91 9.47 18.55
CA ARG A 141 -7.50 8.30 19.22
C ARG A 141 -6.98 6.99 18.63
N TRP A 142 -6.87 6.91 17.30
CA TRP A 142 -6.33 5.75 16.61
C TRP A 142 -4.83 5.54 16.94
N GLN A 143 -4.03 6.61 16.93
CA GLN A 143 -2.62 6.58 17.31
C GLN A 143 -2.44 6.07 18.74
N ARG A 144 -3.20 6.60 19.71
CA ARG A 144 -3.20 6.11 21.10
C ARG A 144 -3.51 4.62 21.18
N LYS A 145 -4.51 4.15 20.42
CA LYS A 145 -4.88 2.73 20.34
C LYS A 145 -3.75 1.87 19.75
N MET A 146 -3.08 2.34 18.69
CA MET A 146 -1.95 1.61 18.09
C MET A 146 -0.76 1.56 19.05
N VAL A 147 -0.38 2.69 19.67
CA VAL A 147 0.70 2.76 20.67
C VAL A 147 0.43 1.81 21.83
N ALA A 148 -0.77 1.83 22.41
CA ALA A 148 -1.15 0.90 23.48
C ALA A 148 -1.05 -0.57 23.05
N ARG A 149 -1.41 -0.90 21.80
CA ARG A 149 -1.28 -2.25 21.24
C ARG A 149 0.20 -2.66 21.09
N THR A 150 1.05 -1.75 20.61
CA THR A 150 2.48 -1.98 20.47
C THR A 150 3.14 -2.22 21.83
N ILE A 151 2.79 -1.41 22.84
CA ILE A 151 3.24 -1.59 24.23
C ILE A 151 2.80 -2.95 24.77
N ARG A 152 1.53 -3.34 24.56
CA ARG A 152 1.01 -4.65 24.99
C ARG A 152 1.76 -5.82 24.35
N LYS A 153 2.14 -5.70 23.07
CA LYS A 153 2.97 -6.69 22.35
C LYS A 153 4.45 -6.63 22.75
N ARG A 154 4.87 -5.65 23.55
CA ARG A 154 6.27 -5.42 23.95
C ARG A 154 7.21 -5.31 22.75
N GLY A 155 6.75 -4.67 21.67
CA GLY A 155 7.52 -4.50 20.43
C GLY A 155 7.63 -5.73 19.52
N ARG A 156 7.00 -6.87 19.85
CA ARG A 156 6.99 -8.05 18.97
C ARG A 156 6.16 -7.79 17.72
N LEU A 157 6.77 -7.90 16.55
CA LEU A 157 6.10 -7.78 15.26
C LEU A 157 5.39 -9.08 14.90
N THR A 158 4.21 -8.98 14.29
CA THR A 158 3.62 -10.12 13.60
C THR A 158 4.30 -10.31 12.25
N ARG A 159 4.28 -11.54 11.74
CA ARG A 159 4.79 -11.84 10.40
C ARG A 159 4.25 -10.92 9.30
N THR A 160 2.97 -10.53 9.41
CA THR A 160 2.35 -9.57 8.48
C THR A 160 2.96 -8.17 8.59
N GLU A 161 3.25 -7.70 9.81
CA GLU A 161 3.88 -6.39 10.06
C GLU A 161 5.34 -6.41 9.57
N GLU A 162 6.05 -7.52 9.75
CA GLU A 162 7.41 -7.73 9.25
C GLU A 162 7.47 -7.71 7.72
N ILE A 163 6.56 -8.43 7.04
CA ILE A 163 6.46 -8.42 5.57
C ILE A 163 6.16 -7.00 5.07
N MET A 164 5.16 -6.32 5.62
CA MET A 164 4.81 -4.95 5.21
C MET A 164 5.94 -3.93 5.41
N ARG A 165 6.84 -4.19 6.37
CA ARG A 165 8.01 -3.33 6.63
C ARG A 165 9.19 -3.64 5.70
N THR A 166 9.36 -4.89 5.29
CA THR A 166 10.57 -5.38 4.61
C THR A 166 10.42 -5.56 3.10
N GLU A 167 9.19 -5.75 2.63
CA GLU A 167 8.84 -5.99 1.23
C GLU A 167 8.02 -4.82 0.69
N ARG A 168 8.36 -4.37 -0.51
CA ARG A 168 7.62 -3.30 -1.18
C ARG A 168 6.53 -3.90 -2.06
N GLU A 169 5.36 -3.28 -2.04
CA GLU A 169 4.26 -3.61 -2.94
C GLU A 169 3.62 -2.32 -3.50
N SER A 170 3.17 -2.39 -4.75
CA SER A 170 2.45 -1.31 -5.42
C SER A 170 1.18 -1.87 -6.03
N LEU A 171 0.04 -1.55 -5.42
CA LEU A 171 -1.27 -1.85 -5.97
C LEU A 171 -1.73 -0.69 -6.86
N LEU A 172 -1.95 -0.97 -8.14
CA LEU A 172 -2.52 0.00 -9.06
C LEU A 172 -3.79 -0.52 -9.72
N ARG A 173 -4.78 0.36 -9.84
CA ARG A 173 -6.03 0.11 -10.57
C ARG A 173 -6.08 0.95 -11.84
N SER A 174 -6.48 0.33 -12.95
CA SER A 174 -6.64 1.01 -14.23
C SER A 174 -7.92 1.84 -14.28
N HIS A 175 -8.02 2.70 -15.29
CA HIS A 175 -9.31 3.22 -15.72
C HIS A 175 -10.20 2.08 -16.25
N PHE A 176 -11.46 2.40 -16.53
CA PHE A 176 -12.39 1.44 -17.11
C PHE A 176 -12.12 1.24 -18.61
N PHE A 177 -11.89 0.00 -19.02
CA PHE A 177 -11.78 -0.46 -20.40
C PHE A 177 -13.17 -0.82 -20.94
N LYS A 178 -13.40 -0.59 -22.24
CA LYS A 178 -14.64 -1.00 -22.93
C LYS A 178 -14.63 -2.49 -23.27
N THR A 179 -14.58 -3.34 -22.24
CA THR A 179 -14.54 -4.81 -22.39
C THR A 179 -15.27 -5.50 -21.24
N SER A 180 -15.58 -6.79 -21.43
CA SER A 180 -16.20 -7.61 -20.39
C SER A 180 -15.16 -8.33 -19.54
N VAL A 181 -15.54 -8.68 -18.31
CA VAL A 181 -14.66 -9.39 -17.36
C VAL A 181 -14.14 -10.68 -17.98
N LYS A 182 -15.02 -11.44 -18.63
CA LYS A 182 -14.67 -12.72 -19.27
C LYS A 182 -13.60 -12.58 -20.37
N LYS A 183 -13.56 -11.44 -21.06
CA LYS A 183 -12.58 -11.18 -22.13
C LYS A 183 -11.26 -10.66 -21.57
N LEU A 184 -11.29 -9.91 -20.47
CA LEU A 184 -10.10 -9.33 -19.84
C LEU A 184 -9.38 -10.30 -18.90
N VAL A 185 -10.11 -11.22 -18.24
CA VAL A 185 -9.55 -12.21 -17.31
C VAL A 185 -8.44 -13.08 -17.93
N PRO A 186 -8.56 -13.60 -19.17
CA PRO A 186 -7.48 -14.34 -19.82
C PRO A 186 -6.17 -13.54 -19.92
N LEU A 187 -6.24 -12.24 -20.24
CA LEU A 187 -5.06 -11.37 -20.30
C LEU A 187 -4.45 -11.15 -18.91
N ALA A 188 -5.29 -10.91 -17.89
CA ALA A 188 -4.83 -10.78 -16.50
C ALA A 188 -4.09 -12.05 -16.02
N ARG A 189 -4.64 -13.24 -16.32
CA ARG A 189 -4.00 -14.52 -16.00
C ARG A 189 -2.70 -14.74 -16.77
N GLN A 190 -2.61 -14.24 -18.00
CA GLN A 190 -1.42 -14.38 -18.85
C GLN A 190 -0.22 -13.56 -18.35
N ILE A 191 -0.47 -12.40 -17.72
CA ILE A 191 0.60 -11.54 -17.17
C ILE A 191 0.95 -11.86 -15.72
N ALA A 192 0.05 -12.49 -14.97
CA ALA A 192 0.30 -12.85 -13.57
C ALA A 192 1.51 -13.78 -13.42
N GLY A 193 2.41 -13.45 -12.50
CA GLY A 193 3.63 -14.21 -12.21
C GLY A 193 4.82 -13.94 -13.15
N LYS A 194 4.66 -13.13 -14.20
CA LYS A 194 5.75 -12.72 -15.11
C LYS A 194 6.50 -11.52 -14.55
N HIS A 195 7.73 -11.31 -15.03
CA HIS A 195 8.41 -10.03 -14.82
C HIS A 195 7.62 -8.90 -15.47
N ILE A 196 7.74 -7.67 -14.92
CA ILE A 196 7.00 -6.53 -15.46
C ILE A 196 7.32 -6.28 -16.93
N ASP A 197 8.59 -6.41 -17.32
CA ASP A 197 9.04 -6.15 -18.69
C ASP A 197 8.62 -7.26 -19.66
N GLU A 198 8.64 -8.52 -19.22
CA GLU A 198 8.08 -9.64 -19.98
C GLU A 198 6.57 -9.50 -20.18
N ALA A 199 5.84 -9.02 -19.16
CA ALA A 199 4.41 -8.77 -19.24
C ALA A 199 4.10 -7.64 -20.24
N ILE A 200 4.88 -6.55 -20.20
CA ILE A 200 4.80 -5.44 -21.17
C ILE A 200 5.06 -5.96 -22.59
N LEU A 201 6.13 -6.74 -22.78
CA LEU A 201 6.46 -7.34 -24.07
C LEU A 201 5.33 -8.26 -24.57
N GLN A 202 4.77 -9.08 -23.70
CA GLN A 202 3.66 -9.97 -24.05
C GLN A 202 2.41 -9.21 -24.50
N MET A 203 2.08 -8.09 -23.83
CA MET A 203 0.92 -7.28 -24.19
C MET A 203 1.16 -6.49 -25.49
N ARG A 204 2.40 -6.06 -25.75
CA ARG A 204 2.78 -5.38 -27.00
C ARG A 204 2.48 -6.24 -28.23
N PHE A 205 2.80 -7.53 -28.17
CA PHE A 205 2.62 -8.46 -29.30
C PHE A 205 1.30 -9.25 -29.24
N SER A 206 0.41 -8.95 -28.29
CA SER A 206 -0.86 -9.64 -28.19
C SER A 206 -1.85 -9.11 -29.24
N PRO A 207 -2.52 -9.98 -30.01
CA PRO A 207 -3.49 -9.55 -31.03
C PRO A 207 -4.82 -9.06 -30.42
N LYS A 208 -4.99 -9.12 -29.10
CA LYS A 208 -6.25 -8.73 -28.45
C LYS A 208 -6.34 -7.22 -28.34
N LYS A 209 -7.45 -6.63 -28.78
CA LYS A 209 -7.69 -5.17 -28.68
C LYS A 209 -7.41 -4.59 -27.29
N ALA A 210 -7.87 -5.28 -26.25
CA ALA A 210 -7.69 -4.86 -24.86
C ALA A 210 -6.22 -4.87 -24.39
N ALA A 211 -5.33 -5.58 -25.10
CA ALA A 211 -3.92 -5.68 -24.71
C ALA A 211 -3.19 -4.35 -24.86
N LYS A 212 -3.61 -3.47 -25.77
CA LYS A 212 -3.07 -2.11 -25.89
C LYS A 212 -3.31 -1.30 -24.60
N ASP A 213 -4.54 -1.28 -24.12
CA ASP A 213 -4.89 -0.57 -22.88
C ASP A 213 -4.17 -1.19 -21.66
N VAL A 214 -4.03 -2.52 -21.61
CA VAL A 214 -3.28 -3.21 -20.55
C VAL A 214 -1.78 -2.90 -20.62
N PHE A 215 -1.20 -2.82 -21.83
CA PHE A 215 0.20 -2.44 -22.04
C PHE A 215 0.48 -1.04 -21.49
N GLU A 216 -0.38 -0.07 -21.83
CA GLU A 216 -0.28 1.31 -21.33
C GLU A 216 -0.43 1.34 -19.80
N HIS A 217 -1.37 0.57 -19.26
CA HIS A 217 -1.56 0.45 -17.81
C HIS A 217 -0.33 -0.15 -17.10
N LEU A 218 0.30 -1.19 -17.66
CA LEU A 218 1.51 -1.78 -17.09
C LEU A 218 2.71 -0.83 -17.13
N LYS A 219 2.87 -0.06 -18.21
CA LYS A 219 3.90 1.00 -18.28
C LYS A 219 3.67 2.05 -17.18
N HIS A 220 2.43 2.49 -17.01
CA HIS A 220 2.08 3.42 -15.94
C HIS A 220 2.31 2.81 -14.55
N ALA A 221 1.95 1.54 -14.34
CA ALA A 221 2.18 0.81 -13.11
C ALA A 221 3.67 0.70 -12.75
N LYS A 222 4.52 0.39 -13.73
CA LYS A 222 5.99 0.37 -13.57
C LYS A 222 6.51 1.74 -13.10
N ASN A 223 6.08 2.81 -13.76
CA ASN A 223 6.51 4.17 -13.40
C ASN A 223 6.05 4.55 -11.98
N VAL A 224 4.79 4.25 -11.62
CA VAL A 224 4.27 4.51 -10.28
C VAL A 224 5.02 3.70 -9.22
N ALA A 225 5.32 2.43 -9.50
CA ALA A 225 6.10 1.57 -8.63
C ALA A 225 7.51 2.12 -8.36
N ILE A 226 8.21 2.57 -9.40
CA ILE A 226 9.56 3.15 -9.28
C ILE A 226 9.49 4.47 -8.51
N VAL A 227 8.61 5.39 -8.91
CA VAL A 227 8.59 6.75 -8.34
C VAL A 227 8.01 6.80 -6.92
N ARG A 228 6.88 6.13 -6.68
CA ARG A 228 6.20 6.21 -5.37
C ARG A 228 6.75 5.23 -4.35
N HIS A 229 7.10 4.03 -4.80
CA HIS A 229 7.51 2.94 -3.91
C HIS A 229 9.03 2.71 -3.95
N GLY A 230 9.77 3.26 -4.91
CA GLY A 230 11.22 3.04 -5.02
C GLY A 230 11.57 1.60 -5.39
N MET A 231 10.68 0.88 -6.08
CA MET A 231 10.94 -0.50 -6.51
C MET A 231 11.80 -0.53 -7.78
N GLY A 232 12.59 -1.59 -7.97
CA GLY A 232 13.40 -1.78 -9.18
C GLY A 232 14.53 -0.76 -9.36
N ILE A 233 14.83 0.02 -8.32
CA ILE A 233 16.03 0.85 -8.26
C ILE A 233 17.12 -0.02 -7.66
N ASP A 234 18.02 -0.49 -8.52
CA ASP A 234 19.28 -1.03 -8.04
C ASP A 234 20.08 0.15 -7.49
N ASN A 235 20.75 -0.03 -6.35
CA ASN A 235 21.87 0.84 -6.02
C ASN A 235 22.96 0.49 -7.04
N VAL A 236 22.79 0.95 -8.28
CA VAL A 236 23.83 0.97 -9.29
C VAL A 236 24.96 1.72 -8.58
N PRO A 237 26.12 1.08 -8.34
CA PRO A 237 27.29 1.85 -7.95
C PRO A 237 27.41 2.90 -9.04
N GLY A 238 27.25 4.18 -8.69
CA GLY A 238 27.42 5.25 -9.67
C GLY A 238 28.68 4.96 -10.45
N ASP A 239 28.63 5.14 -11.78
CA ASP A 239 29.77 5.00 -12.68
C ASP A 239 31.02 5.45 -11.92
N SER A 240 31.84 4.49 -11.48
CA SER A 240 33.05 4.76 -10.73
C SER A 240 34.12 5.18 -11.73
N ASP A 241 33.82 6.25 -12.46
CA ASP A 241 34.69 6.99 -13.35
C ASP A 241 35.04 8.31 -12.68
N THR A 242 35.44 8.29 -11.40
CA THR A 242 36.31 9.32 -10.81
C THR A 242 36.98 8.79 -9.55
N ASP A 243 38.30 8.65 -9.67
CA ASP A 243 39.33 8.64 -8.63
C ASP A 243 39.37 7.49 -7.60
N ALA A 244 40.38 6.65 -7.82
CA ALA A 244 40.85 5.60 -6.94
C ALA A 244 41.42 6.18 -5.63
N ASN A 245 40.58 6.47 -4.64
CA ASN A 245 40.94 6.23 -3.24
C ASN A 245 39.74 6.31 -2.27
N GLU A 246 39.73 5.34 -1.36
CA GLU A 246 39.12 5.36 -0.03
C GLU A 246 37.63 4.96 0.15
N THR A 247 37.51 3.77 0.75
CA THR A 247 36.36 3.16 1.45
C THR A 247 35.32 2.51 0.54
N SER A 248 35.70 1.36 -0.01
CA SER A 248 34.79 0.36 -0.58
C SER A 248 33.80 -0.13 0.48
N ILE A 249 32.67 0.56 0.61
CA ILE A 249 31.47 -0.01 1.25
C ILE A 249 31.21 -1.34 0.53
N PRO A 250 31.08 -2.48 1.23
CA PRO A 250 30.95 -3.78 0.59
C PRO A 250 29.69 -3.78 -0.27
N GLN A 251 29.89 -3.60 -1.58
CA GLN A 251 28.82 -3.65 -2.56
C GLN A 251 28.24 -5.05 -2.48
N THR A 252 27.00 -5.15 -2.00
CA THR A 252 26.32 -6.43 -1.79
C THR A 252 25.93 -7.01 -3.14
N THR A 253 26.90 -7.59 -3.85
CA THR A 253 26.66 -8.34 -5.08
C THR A 253 25.78 -9.53 -4.73
N PHE A 254 24.50 -9.45 -5.09
CA PHE A 254 23.53 -10.49 -4.80
C PHE A 254 23.88 -11.75 -5.61
N LYS A 255 23.94 -12.91 -4.93
CA LYS A 255 24.23 -14.18 -5.61
C LYS A 255 22.98 -14.65 -6.34
N PRO A 256 23.06 -15.00 -7.63
CA PRO A 256 21.89 -15.44 -8.38
C PRO A 256 21.28 -16.67 -7.71
N THR A 257 20.01 -16.58 -7.33
CA THR A 257 19.34 -17.59 -6.50
C THR A 257 18.30 -18.32 -7.34
N THR A 258 18.37 -19.66 -7.38
CA THR A 258 17.38 -20.47 -8.11
C THR A 258 16.20 -20.78 -7.20
N VAL A 259 15.04 -20.23 -7.53
CA VAL A 259 13.80 -20.35 -6.78
C VAL A 259 12.80 -21.24 -7.51
N THR A 260 12.07 -22.09 -6.78
CA THR A 260 10.91 -22.81 -7.33
C THR A 260 9.64 -22.01 -7.05
N LEU A 261 8.89 -21.59 -8.07
CA LEU A 261 7.64 -20.85 -7.91
C LEU A 261 6.52 -21.75 -7.36
N LYS A 262 5.42 -21.15 -6.89
CA LYS A 262 4.20 -21.88 -6.47
C LYS A 262 3.61 -22.74 -7.60
N SER A 263 3.82 -22.36 -8.86
CA SER A 263 3.40 -23.15 -10.02
C SER A 263 4.32 -24.34 -10.32
N GLY A 264 5.41 -24.52 -9.58
CA GLY A 264 6.43 -25.56 -9.80
C GLY A 264 7.53 -25.18 -10.80
N LYS A 265 7.42 -24.04 -11.50
CA LYS A 265 8.45 -23.57 -12.44
C LYS A 265 9.69 -23.12 -11.68
N ARG A 266 10.88 -23.48 -12.17
CA ARG A 266 12.16 -22.96 -11.66
C ARG A 266 12.46 -21.62 -12.31
N LYS A 267 12.94 -20.68 -11.53
CA LYS A 267 13.31 -19.33 -11.96
C LYS A 267 14.65 -18.96 -11.33
N VAL A 268 15.57 -18.42 -12.12
CA VAL A 268 16.83 -17.87 -11.62
C VAL A 268 16.64 -16.37 -11.40
N ILE A 269 16.79 -15.92 -10.17
CA ILE A 269 16.65 -14.51 -9.78
C ILE A 269 18.06 -13.92 -9.69
N SER A 270 18.37 -12.98 -10.58
CA SER A 270 19.63 -12.22 -10.55
C SER A 270 19.52 -10.97 -9.67
N ASN A 271 18.43 -10.20 -9.80
CA ASN A 271 18.25 -8.94 -9.07
C ASN A 271 17.02 -9.07 -8.14
N PRO A 272 17.18 -9.03 -6.81
CA PRO A 272 16.06 -9.23 -5.87
C PRO A 272 15.06 -8.05 -5.87
N THR A 273 15.51 -6.89 -6.31
CA THR A 273 14.77 -5.63 -6.47
C THR A 273 13.91 -5.59 -7.72
N ALA A 274 14.13 -6.49 -8.68
CA ALA A 274 13.41 -6.48 -9.95
C ALA A 274 11.90 -6.65 -9.73
N ILE A 275 11.11 -5.94 -10.54
CA ILE A 275 9.66 -5.87 -10.36
C ILE A 275 9.00 -7.02 -11.13
N TYR A 276 8.07 -7.73 -10.47
CA TYR A 276 7.22 -8.71 -11.11
C TYR A 276 5.75 -8.48 -10.77
N VAL A 277 4.88 -9.06 -11.59
CA VAL A 277 3.43 -9.03 -11.37
C VAL A 277 3.06 -10.16 -10.42
N ASP A 278 2.79 -9.86 -9.15
CA ASP A 278 2.38 -10.87 -8.18
C ASP A 278 0.96 -11.36 -8.46
N GLN A 279 0.04 -10.41 -8.58
CA GLN A 279 -1.36 -10.68 -8.82
C GLN A 279 -1.91 -9.71 -9.87
N ALA A 280 -2.81 -10.22 -10.70
CA ALA A 280 -3.60 -9.41 -11.62
C ALA A 280 -5.03 -9.94 -11.64
N TRP A 281 -5.99 -9.06 -11.39
CA TRP A 281 -7.41 -9.41 -11.39
C TRP A 281 -8.27 -8.31 -12.01
N VAL A 282 -9.49 -8.67 -12.39
CA VAL A 282 -10.40 -7.79 -13.11
C VAL A 282 -11.61 -7.45 -12.24
N ASN A 283 -11.92 -6.16 -12.18
CA ASN A 283 -13.09 -5.61 -11.51
C ASN A 283 -14.19 -5.28 -12.53
N ARG A 284 -15.44 -5.33 -12.08
CA ARG A 284 -16.60 -4.89 -12.87
C ARG A 284 -16.74 -3.37 -12.78
N GLY A 285 -17.03 -2.74 -13.91
CA GLY A 285 -17.37 -1.32 -14.01
C GLY A 285 -18.85 -1.10 -14.29
N PRO A 286 -19.24 0.15 -14.59
CA PRO A 286 -20.60 0.47 -15.02
C PRO A 286 -20.97 -0.25 -16.33
N PHE A 287 -22.27 -0.37 -16.60
CA PHE A 287 -22.79 -0.93 -17.84
C PHE A 287 -23.55 0.14 -18.61
N ASP A 288 -23.33 0.23 -19.91
CA ASP A 288 -24.25 0.95 -20.78
C ASP A 288 -25.44 0.05 -21.09
N LEU A 289 -26.62 0.65 -21.14
CA LEU A 289 -27.86 0.00 -21.52
C LEU A 289 -28.19 0.31 -22.98
N SER A 290 -28.64 -0.70 -23.71
CA SER A 290 -29.21 -0.52 -25.05
C SER A 290 -30.33 -1.54 -25.26
N TYR A 291 -31.42 -1.13 -25.89
CA TYR A 291 -32.53 -2.02 -26.21
C TYR A 291 -32.27 -2.79 -27.51
N ASN A 292 -32.64 -4.06 -27.55
CA ASN A 292 -32.55 -4.93 -28.71
C ASN A 292 -33.96 -5.36 -29.11
N GLN A 293 -34.46 -4.79 -30.18
CA GLN A 293 -35.78 -5.12 -30.72
C GLN A 293 -35.70 -6.48 -31.40
N ARG A 294 -36.53 -7.43 -30.96
CA ARG A 294 -36.63 -8.79 -31.49
C ARG A 294 -37.98 -8.95 -32.20
N ALA A 295 -38.10 -10.00 -33.00
CA ALA A 295 -39.36 -10.35 -33.64
C ALA A 295 -40.49 -10.57 -32.60
N ARG A 296 -41.74 -10.39 -33.03
CA ARG A 296 -42.95 -10.57 -32.21
C ARG A 296 -43.03 -9.62 -31.00
N GLY A 297 -42.61 -8.36 -31.18
CA GLY A 297 -42.75 -7.30 -30.16
C GLY A 297 -41.92 -7.49 -28.89
N ARG A 298 -40.94 -8.39 -28.89
CA ARG A 298 -40.05 -8.61 -27.72
C ARG A 298 -38.92 -7.58 -27.73
N ILE A 299 -38.65 -6.97 -26.58
CA ILE A 299 -37.55 -6.01 -26.41
C ILE A 299 -36.62 -6.52 -25.30
N ASP A 300 -35.44 -6.99 -25.72
CA ASP A 300 -34.41 -7.42 -24.79
C ASP A 300 -33.51 -6.24 -24.40
N THR A 301 -32.87 -6.33 -23.24
CA THR A 301 -31.92 -5.32 -22.79
C THR A 301 -30.48 -5.82 -22.94
N ILE A 302 -29.72 -5.22 -23.85
CA ILE A 302 -28.27 -5.45 -23.98
C ILE A 302 -27.52 -4.58 -22.98
N ARG A 303 -26.67 -5.23 -22.18
CA ARG A 303 -25.74 -4.56 -21.26
C ARG A 303 -24.34 -4.56 -21.83
N ARG A 304 -23.79 -3.39 -22.16
CA ARG A 304 -22.42 -3.24 -22.69
C ARG A 304 -21.47 -2.93 -21.51
N PRO A 305 -20.61 -3.88 -21.10
CA PRO A 305 -19.82 -3.73 -19.90
C PRO A 305 -18.63 -2.79 -20.08
N TYR A 306 -18.28 -2.12 -18.99
CA TYR A 306 -16.95 -1.63 -18.73
C TYR A 306 -16.29 -2.45 -17.61
N THR A 307 -14.96 -2.56 -17.65
CA THR A 307 -14.20 -3.30 -16.63
C THR A 307 -12.87 -2.63 -16.33
N GLY A 308 -12.36 -2.79 -15.11
CA GLY A 308 -11.03 -2.28 -14.74
C GLY A 308 -10.10 -3.43 -14.40
N LEU A 309 -8.81 -3.29 -14.68
CA LEU A 309 -7.77 -4.20 -14.25
C LEU A 309 -7.12 -3.67 -12.96
N SER A 310 -6.77 -4.55 -12.04
CA SER A 310 -5.94 -4.21 -10.88
C SER A 310 -4.73 -5.12 -10.87
N VAL A 311 -3.56 -4.52 -10.70
CA VAL A 311 -2.26 -5.19 -10.74
C VAL A 311 -1.56 -4.89 -9.42
N LEU A 312 -1.08 -5.95 -8.77
CA LEU A 312 -0.22 -5.88 -7.59
C LEU A 312 1.20 -6.20 -8.04
N LEU A 313 2.06 -5.19 -7.98
CA LEU A 313 3.49 -5.31 -8.28
C LEU A 313 4.27 -5.51 -6.98
N LYS A 314 5.24 -6.43 -7.01
CA LYS A 314 6.18 -6.69 -5.91
C LYS A 314 7.60 -6.85 -6.46
N GLU A 315 8.58 -6.84 -5.56
CA GLU A 315 9.98 -7.14 -5.87
C GLU A 315 10.26 -8.65 -5.79
N GLU A 316 11.20 -9.17 -6.57
CA GLU A 316 11.54 -10.61 -6.57
C GLU A 316 12.02 -11.15 -5.22
N LYS A 317 12.47 -10.28 -4.32
CA LYS A 317 12.74 -10.59 -2.91
C LYS A 317 11.60 -11.36 -2.25
N THR A 318 10.35 -11.05 -2.61
CA THR A 318 9.18 -11.74 -2.05
C THR A 318 9.11 -13.20 -2.53
N LEU A 319 9.51 -13.50 -3.76
CA LEU A 319 9.56 -14.86 -4.30
C LEU A 319 10.63 -15.71 -3.59
N ILE A 320 11.78 -15.11 -3.29
CA ILE A 320 12.85 -15.75 -2.52
C ILE A 320 12.32 -16.13 -1.13
N ARG A 321 11.72 -15.17 -0.41
CA ARG A 321 11.13 -15.46 0.91
C ARG A 321 10.06 -16.54 0.83
N GLU A 322 9.11 -16.45 -0.11
CA GLU A 322 8.05 -17.43 -0.26
C GLU A 322 8.56 -18.84 -0.59
N TRP A 323 9.71 -18.94 -1.24
CA TRP A 323 10.39 -20.19 -1.49
C TRP A 323 11.09 -20.73 -0.27
N GLU A 324 11.87 -19.92 0.44
CA GLU A 324 12.50 -20.30 1.71
C GLU A 324 11.45 -20.76 2.72
N ASP A 325 10.33 -20.04 2.82
CA ASP A 325 9.19 -20.40 3.67
C ASP A 325 8.60 -21.77 3.30
N ARG A 326 8.45 -22.04 2.01
CA ARG A 326 7.94 -23.33 1.53
C ARG A 326 8.96 -24.44 1.71
N ASP A 327 10.24 -24.20 1.46
CA ASP A 327 11.28 -25.20 1.62
C ASP A 327 11.49 -25.54 3.10
N ALA A 328 11.53 -24.53 3.98
CA ALA A 328 11.57 -24.74 5.43
C ALA A 328 10.35 -25.52 5.91
N LYS A 329 9.15 -25.20 5.39
CA LYS A 329 7.94 -25.99 5.69
C LYS A 329 8.05 -27.42 5.16
N ALA A 330 8.54 -27.62 3.95
CA ALA A 330 8.74 -28.93 3.34
C ALA A 330 9.82 -29.73 4.08
N LEU A 331 10.89 -29.12 4.56
CA LEU A 331 11.91 -29.73 5.41
C LEU A 331 11.32 -30.18 6.74
N ARG A 332 10.53 -29.31 7.40
CA ARG A 332 9.80 -29.68 8.63
C ARG A 332 8.87 -30.86 8.39
N GLN A 333 8.09 -30.83 7.31
CA GLN A 333 7.20 -31.93 6.93
C GLN A 333 7.96 -33.20 6.58
N ARG A 334 9.07 -33.13 5.83
CA ARG A 334 9.92 -34.28 5.52
C ARG A 334 10.51 -34.91 6.78
N ARG A 335 10.91 -34.10 7.76
CA ARG A 335 11.43 -34.58 9.05
C ARG A 335 10.34 -35.19 9.92
N SER A 336 9.14 -34.58 9.98
CA SER A 336 8.04 -35.06 10.81
C SER A 336 7.27 -36.23 10.20
N GLN A 337 7.10 -36.22 8.88
CA GLN A 337 6.37 -37.19 8.06
C GLN A 337 7.35 -38.05 7.27
N LEU A 338 8.55 -38.28 7.80
CA LEU A 338 9.49 -39.22 7.23
C LEU A 338 8.79 -40.58 7.21
N TRP A 339 8.68 -41.18 6.02
CA TRP A 339 8.06 -42.49 5.92
C TRP A 339 8.92 -43.51 6.69
N THR A 340 8.32 -44.14 7.68
CA THR A 340 8.93 -45.19 8.50
C THR A 340 8.19 -46.50 8.25
N GLN A 341 8.91 -47.61 8.16
CA GLN A 341 8.33 -48.93 7.91
C GLN A 341 7.24 -49.29 8.94
N LEU A 342 7.51 -49.03 10.23
CA LEU A 342 6.59 -49.24 11.35
C LEU A 342 6.36 -47.91 12.08
N PRO A 343 5.35 -47.12 11.66
CA PRO A 343 5.06 -45.84 12.32
C PRO A 343 4.35 -46.05 13.66
N ASN A 344 4.81 -45.35 14.70
CA ASN A 344 4.13 -45.27 16.00
C ASN A 344 2.84 -44.44 15.88
N ARG A 345 1.78 -45.05 15.35
CA ARG A 345 0.45 -44.43 15.28
C ARG A 345 -0.14 -44.39 16.68
N LYS A 346 -0.67 -43.24 17.09
CA LYS A 346 -1.39 -43.13 18.36
C LYS A 346 -2.61 -44.05 18.35
N ILE A 347 -2.81 -44.81 19.43
CA ILE A 347 -4.06 -45.52 19.68
C ILE A 347 -5.11 -44.45 19.96
N THR A 348 -6.12 -44.34 19.10
CA THR A 348 -7.13 -43.26 19.19
C THR A 348 -8.26 -43.57 20.15
N SER A 349 -8.43 -44.84 20.53
CA SER A 349 -9.44 -45.31 21.48
C SER A 349 -8.89 -45.37 22.90
N GLN A 350 -9.70 -44.98 23.87
CA GLN A 350 -9.38 -45.09 25.29
C GLN A 350 -10.32 -46.10 25.96
N ASN A 351 -9.74 -47.11 26.60
CA ASN A 351 -10.45 -48.04 27.48
C ASN A 351 -10.13 -47.70 28.95
N GLN A 352 -11.04 -48.01 29.87
CA GLN A 352 -10.84 -47.78 31.32
C GLN A 352 -10.00 -48.87 32.00
N TYR A 353 -9.55 -49.86 31.24
CA TYR A 353 -8.68 -50.94 31.69
C TYR A 353 -7.54 -51.10 30.70
N TYR A 354 -6.43 -51.65 31.18
CA TYR A 354 -5.27 -51.94 30.37
C TYR A 354 -5.50 -53.19 29.51
N SER A 355 -5.04 -53.15 28.26
CA SER A 355 -5.20 -54.22 27.27
C SER A 355 -3.90 -54.44 26.50
N TRP A 356 -2.79 -54.46 27.23
CA TRP A 356 -1.42 -54.50 26.71
C TRP A 356 -1.21 -55.52 25.60
#